data_AF-A0A7S1WPN3-F1
#
_entry.id   AF-A0A7S1WPN3-F1
#
_cell.length_a   1.000
_cell.length_b   1.000
_cell.length_c   1.000
_cell.angle_alpha   90.00
_cell.angle_beta   90.00
_cell.angle_gamma   90.00
#
_symmetry.space_group_name_H-M   'P 1'
#
loop_
_entity.id
_entity.type
_entity.pdbx_description
1 polymer ?
#
loop_
_entity_poly.entity_id
_entity_poly.type
_entity_poly.pdbx_seq_one_letter_code
_entity_poly.pdbx_strand_id
1 'polypeptide(L)'
;VESLKQQVYSNPALGEVAFLFANAGMSRAASGSVIEPSMEDWERTFAVNVYGVVHCLKSFVPAMQAQRTDCAVVTTSSYAGLLNASPGGFGSDVCYTASKHAVTIITEALAHELRLQPRNQVSVHCLFPAGVKTNFLRNSEAAMFQGVDEGPERARREEGIAKSRNVPLITRKGLTPDELVQVLYDGMKEGKFYIRAYDHENNFDVLGAVIMERVLSVRPPSAVSSRPETSSSSGSRSPWSTRSALAAKRQHHHHSKL
;
A
#
# COMPACT_ATOMS: atom_id res chain seq x y z
N VAL A 1 17.97 12.71 6.18
CA VAL A 1 16.73 13.40 6.60
C VAL A 1 17.02 14.50 7.63
N GLU A 2 17.69 14.21 8.75
CA GLU A 2 18.03 15.25 9.75
C GLU A 2 18.79 16.44 9.17
N SER A 3 19.80 16.20 8.32
CA SER A 3 20.52 17.28 7.63
C SER A 3 19.59 18.16 6.77
N LEU A 4 18.61 17.55 6.08
CA LEU A 4 17.61 18.29 5.30
C LEU A 4 16.71 19.14 6.20
N LYS A 5 16.24 18.59 7.34
CA LYS A 5 15.47 19.34 8.33
C LYS A 5 16.24 20.58 8.79
N GLN A 6 17.52 20.42 9.14
CA GLN A 6 18.35 21.54 9.57
C GLN A 6 18.50 22.59 8.47
N GLN A 7 18.71 22.19 7.22
CA GLN A 7 18.78 23.11 6.08
C GLN A 7 17.47 23.89 5.88
N VAL A 8 16.32 23.23 6.00
CA VAL A 8 15.01 23.87 5.86
C VAL A 8 14.77 24.89 6.97
N TYR A 9 14.91 24.49 8.24
CA TYR A 9 14.61 25.37 9.38
C TYR A 9 15.67 26.42 9.68
N SER A 10 16.90 26.28 9.16
CA SER A 10 17.93 27.33 9.24
C SER A 10 17.80 28.40 8.16
N ASN A 11 16.96 28.18 7.14
CA ASN A 11 16.75 29.13 6.07
C ASN A 11 15.54 30.05 6.39
N PRO A 12 15.77 31.31 6.80
CA PRO A 12 14.67 32.22 7.16
C PRO A 12 13.74 32.55 5.98
N ALA A 13 14.18 32.34 4.74
CA ALA A 13 13.34 32.56 3.56
C ALA A 13 12.28 31.47 3.34
N LEU A 14 12.46 30.28 3.95
CA LEU A 14 11.51 29.16 3.80
C LEU A 14 10.42 29.17 4.87
N GLY A 15 10.69 29.72 6.06
CA GLY A 15 9.71 29.82 7.15
C GLY A 15 9.33 28.46 7.76
N GLU A 16 8.09 28.35 8.25
CA GLU A 16 7.53 27.11 8.83
C GLU A 16 7.16 26.11 7.72
N VAL A 17 7.23 24.81 8.03
CA VAL A 17 6.94 23.75 7.07
C VAL A 17 5.43 23.54 6.97
N ALA A 18 4.83 23.94 5.85
CA ALA A 18 3.40 23.73 5.60
C ALA A 18 3.06 22.28 5.23
N PHE A 19 3.93 21.62 4.44
CA PHE A 19 3.66 20.29 3.90
C PHE A 19 4.89 19.38 3.98
N LEU A 20 4.72 18.18 4.51
CA LEU A 20 5.71 17.11 4.49
C LEU A 20 5.20 15.95 3.63
N PHE A 21 5.88 15.66 2.52
CA PHE A 21 5.57 14.51 1.67
C PHE A 21 6.60 13.40 1.88
N ALA A 22 6.27 12.40 2.71
CA ALA A 22 7.04 11.17 2.82
C ALA A 22 6.72 10.25 1.64
N ASN A 23 7.21 10.65 0.46
CA ASN A 23 6.80 10.10 -0.84
C ASN A 23 7.78 9.11 -1.47
N ALA A 24 9.08 9.27 -1.19
CA ALA A 24 10.11 8.45 -1.82
C ALA A 24 9.81 6.95 -1.63
N GLY A 25 9.98 6.19 -2.70
CA GLY A 25 9.74 4.76 -2.69
C GLY A 25 10.44 4.06 -3.84
N MET A 26 10.54 2.75 -3.73
CA MET A 26 11.09 1.86 -4.74
C MET A 26 10.36 0.53 -4.76
N SER A 27 10.36 -0.13 -5.91
CA SER A 27 9.84 -1.49 -6.10
C SER A 27 10.85 -2.32 -6.88
N ARG A 28 10.88 -3.62 -6.62
CA ARG A 28 11.57 -4.58 -7.45
C ARG A 28 10.66 -4.97 -8.63
N ALA A 29 11.26 -5.17 -9.79
CA ALA A 29 10.60 -5.83 -10.90
C ALA A 29 9.93 -7.14 -10.44
N ALA A 30 8.66 -7.32 -10.83
CA ALA A 30 7.76 -8.36 -10.38
C ALA A 30 8.43 -9.74 -10.24
N SER A 31 8.54 -10.23 -9.00
CA SER A 31 8.45 -11.67 -8.78
C SER A 31 7.45 -11.94 -7.67
N GLY A 32 6.40 -12.69 -8.06
CA GLY A 32 5.26 -13.05 -7.21
C GLY A 32 5.60 -14.07 -6.13
N SER A 33 6.88 -14.37 -5.94
CA SER A 33 7.38 -15.29 -4.94
C SER A 33 7.91 -14.53 -3.74
N VAL A 34 7.57 -14.99 -2.54
CA VAL A 34 8.10 -14.47 -1.28
C VAL A 34 9.54 -14.94 -1.01
N ILE A 35 9.95 -16.05 -1.62
CA ILE A 35 11.25 -16.70 -1.36
C ILE A 35 12.31 -16.44 -2.43
N GLU A 36 11.93 -15.86 -3.57
CA GLU A 36 12.88 -15.52 -4.64
C GLU A 36 13.66 -14.21 -4.42
N PRO A 37 13.07 -13.12 -3.88
CA PRO A 37 13.83 -11.90 -3.60
C PRO A 37 14.96 -12.20 -2.60
N SER A 38 16.15 -11.62 -2.84
CA SER A 38 17.25 -11.73 -1.88
C SER A 38 16.92 -10.96 -0.61
N MET A 39 17.63 -11.26 0.49
CA MET A 39 17.52 -10.45 1.71
C MET A 39 17.88 -8.99 1.46
N GLU A 40 18.84 -8.73 0.56
CA GLU A 40 19.23 -7.39 0.17
C GLU A 40 18.09 -6.64 -0.56
N ASP A 41 17.29 -7.33 -1.38
CA ASP A 41 16.09 -6.73 -2.00
C ASP A 41 15.06 -6.31 -0.93
N TRP A 42 14.84 -7.16 0.08
CA TRP A 42 13.97 -6.85 1.22
C TRP A 42 14.48 -5.64 2.00
N GLU A 43 15.76 -5.66 2.37
CA GLU A 43 16.41 -4.61 3.15
C GLU A 43 16.39 -3.27 2.42
N ARG A 44 16.76 -3.23 1.13
CA ARG A 44 16.71 -2.00 0.33
C ARG A 44 15.28 -1.45 0.21
N THR A 45 14.32 -2.32 -0.10
CA THR A 45 12.92 -1.90 -0.24
C THR A 45 12.37 -1.33 1.06
N PHE A 46 12.63 -1.98 2.20
CA PHE A 46 12.18 -1.49 3.51
C PHE A 46 12.96 -0.25 3.96
N ALA A 47 14.25 -0.16 3.66
CA ALA A 47 15.07 1.00 3.99
C ALA A 47 14.50 2.28 3.36
N VAL A 48 14.08 2.22 2.09
CA VAL A 48 13.48 3.38 1.43
C VAL A 48 12.01 3.54 1.82
N ASN A 49 11.19 2.50 1.64
CA ASN A 49 9.73 2.64 1.71
C ASN A 49 9.22 2.78 3.14
N VAL A 50 9.86 2.13 4.12
CA VAL A 50 9.41 2.09 5.52
C VAL A 50 10.28 2.98 6.38
N TYR A 51 11.58 2.69 6.47
CA TYR A 51 12.48 3.46 7.31
C TYR A 51 12.63 4.90 6.80
N GLY A 52 12.64 5.13 5.49
CA GLY A 52 12.59 6.47 4.92
C GLY A 52 11.39 7.29 5.41
N VAL A 53 10.19 6.69 5.43
CA VAL A 53 8.99 7.33 6.00
C VAL A 53 9.18 7.60 7.48
N VAL A 54 9.58 6.60 8.28
CA VAL A 54 9.81 6.75 9.72
C VAL A 54 10.84 7.85 10.02
N HIS A 55 11.93 7.93 9.24
CA HIS A 55 12.92 8.99 9.37
C HIS A 55 12.31 10.37 9.09
N CYS A 56 11.55 10.53 8.01
CA CYS A 56 10.84 11.79 7.73
C CYS A 56 9.93 12.19 8.90
N LEU A 57 9.13 11.25 9.40
CA LEU A 57 8.20 11.52 10.50
C LEU A 57 8.94 11.90 11.79
N LYS A 58 9.91 11.10 12.22
CA LYS A 58 10.71 11.37 13.43
C LYS A 58 11.44 12.71 13.36
N SER A 59 11.95 13.07 12.18
CA SER A 59 12.68 14.33 11.98
C SER A 59 11.74 15.53 12.02
N PHE A 60 10.68 15.53 11.20
CA PHE A 60 9.91 16.74 10.92
C PHE A 60 8.68 16.92 11.82
N VAL A 61 7.96 15.85 12.18
CA VAL A 61 6.70 15.96 12.92
C VAL A 61 6.83 16.72 14.24
N PRO A 62 7.85 16.49 15.10
CA PRO A 62 7.97 17.23 16.35
C PRO A 62 8.15 18.75 16.13
N ALA A 63 8.86 19.15 15.07
CA ALA A 63 9.03 20.56 14.74
C ALA A 63 7.74 21.16 14.17
N MET A 64 7.01 20.39 13.36
CA MET A 64 5.70 20.78 12.83
C MET A 64 4.66 20.96 13.94
N GLN A 65 4.65 20.10 14.97
CA GLN A 65 3.77 20.26 16.13
C GLN A 65 4.11 21.50 16.99
N ALA A 66 5.35 21.97 16.95
CA ALA A 66 5.80 23.14 17.72
C ALA A 66 5.53 24.47 16.99
N GLN A 67 5.22 24.43 15.69
CA GLN A 67 5.02 25.61 14.84
C GLN A 67 3.66 26.25 15.10
N ARG A 68 3.40 27.47 14.61
CA ARG A 68 2.10 28.15 14.86
C ARG A 68 1.07 27.98 13.76
N THR A 69 1.51 27.60 12.57
CA THR A 69 0.65 27.42 11.39
C THR A 69 0.15 25.99 11.25
N ASP A 70 -1.05 25.86 10.69
CA ASP A 70 -1.57 24.57 10.24
C ASP A 70 -0.64 23.96 9.18
N CYS A 71 -0.45 22.65 9.27
CA CYS A 71 0.42 21.92 8.37
C CYS A 71 -0.09 20.50 8.15
N ALA A 72 0.42 19.85 7.10
CA ALA A 72 -0.01 18.51 6.74
C ALA A 72 1.16 17.57 6.47
N VAL A 73 1.00 16.33 6.92
CA VAL A 73 1.87 15.21 6.59
C VAL A 73 1.15 14.31 5.61
N VAL A 74 1.79 14.01 4.49
CA VAL A 74 1.31 13.05 3.50
C VAL A 74 2.33 11.92 3.38
N THR A 75 1.88 10.70 3.59
CA THR A 75 2.67 9.51 3.27
C THR A 75 2.15 8.90 1.97
N THR A 76 3.07 8.44 1.12
CA THR A 76 2.69 7.73 -0.10
C THR A 76 2.73 6.23 0.15
N SER A 77 1.55 5.64 0.42
CA SER A 77 1.36 4.19 0.38
C SER A 77 1.25 3.74 -1.09
N SER A 78 0.29 2.88 -1.42
CA SER A 78 0.02 2.41 -2.78
C SER A 78 -1.31 1.68 -2.78
N TYR A 79 -1.99 1.60 -3.92
CA TYR A 79 -3.06 0.62 -4.12
C TYR A 79 -2.61 -0.80 -3.73
N ALA A 80 -1.34 -1.14 -3.97
CA ALA A 80 -0.73 -2.40 -3.50
C ALA A 80 -0.71 -2.53 -1.97
N GLY A 81 -0.66 -1.43 -1.22
CA GLY A 81 -0.74 -1.39 0.24
C GLY A 81 -2.11 -1.77 0.82
N LEU A 82 -3.08 -2.09 -0.05
CA LEU A 82 -4.42 -2.58 0.31
C LEU A 82 -4.70 -3.98 -0.30
N LEU A 83 -3.95 -4.40 -1.31
CA LEU A 83 -4.18 -5.63 -2.09
C LEU A 83 -3.52 -6.88 -1.51
N ASN A 84 -3.99 -8.06 -1.93
CA ASN A 84 -3.31 -9.32 -1.64
C ASN A 84 -2.01 -9.34 -2.44
N ALA A 85 -0.91 -9.78 -1.83
CA ALA A 85 0.25 -10.19 -2.61
C ALA A 85 -0.16 -11.43 -3.41
N SER A 86 -0.26 -11.29 -4.73
CA SER A 86 -0.66 -12.36 -5.63
C SER A 86 0.21 -12.34 -6.89
N PRO A 87 0.70 -13.51 -7.34
CA PRO A 87 1.47 -13.59 -8.58
C PRO A 87 0.71 -13.00 -9.77
N GLY A 88 1.39 -12.18 -10.57
CA GLY A 88 0.88 -11.71 -11.87
C GLY A 88 -0.05 -10.48 -11.87
N GLY A 89 -0.31 -9.85 -10.70
CA GLY A 89 -1.12 -8.62 -10.59
C GLY A 89 -0.35 -7.39 -10.09
N PHE A 90 -1.05 -6.29 -9.76
CA PHE A 90 -0.46 -5.07 -9.19
C PHE A 90 0.19 -5.26 -7.80
N GLY A 91 -0.06 -6.41 -7.14
CA GLY A 91 0.59 -6.83 -5.89
C GLY A 91 1.65 -7.92 -6.07
N SER A 92 2.19 -8.08 -7.29
CA SER A 92 3.15 -9.15 -7.59
C SER A 92 4.55 -8.92 -7.01
N ASP A 93 4.89 -7.71 -6.59
CA ASP A 93 6.12 -7.47 -5.82
C ASP A 93 5.77 -7.52 -4.33
N VAL A 94 6.12 -8.64 -3.69
CA VAL A 94 5.82 -8.91 -2.28
C VAL A 94 6.59 -7.99 -1.33
N CYS A 95 7.85 -7.63 -1.63
CA CYS A 95 8.65 -6.72 -0.82
C CYS A 95 8.00 -5.33 -0.81
N TYR A 96 7.64 -4.83 -2.00
CA TYR A 96 6.93 -3.56 -2.16
C TYR A 96 5.56 -3.59 -1.49
N THR A 97 4.75 -4.62 -1.76
CA THR A 97 3.40 -4.77 -1.22
C THR A 97 3.42 -4.79 0.31
N ALA A 98 4.31 -5.57 0.92
CA ALA A 98 4.49 -5.61 2.37
C ALA A 98 4.93 -4.25 2.93
N SER A 99 5.90 -3.59 2.28
CA SER A 99 6.38 -2.27 2.72
C SER A 99 5.27 -1.21 2.65
N LYS A 100 4.40 -1.24 1.64
CA LYS A 100 3.30 -0.27 1.51
C LYS A 100 2.15 -0.54 2.48
N HIS A 101 1.89 -1.80 2.85
CA HIS A 101 1.01 -2.10 3.99
C HIS A 101 1.58 -1.52 5.30
N ALA A 102 2.89 -1.66 5.53
CA ALA A 102 3.53 -1.09 6.72
C ALA A 102 3.39 0.44 6.75
N VAL A 103 3.58 1.13 5.62
CA VAL A 103 3.36 2.59 5.52
C VAL A 103 1.92 2.97 5.87
N THR A 104 0.92 2.21 5.39
CA THR A 104 -0.49 2.44 5.73
C THR A 104 -0.70 2.45 7.24
N ILE A 105 -0.26 1.40 7.94
CA ILE A 105 -0.41 1.28 9.40
C ILE A 105 0.40 2.35 10.15
N ILE A 106 1.62 2.66 9.71
CA ILE A 106 2.44 3.74 10.30
C ILE A 106 1.69 5.07 10.23
N THR A 107 1.01 5.34 9.13
CA THR A 107 0.27 6.58 8.90
C THR A 107 -1.00 6.66 9.74
N GLU A 108 -1.72 5.53 9.87
CA GLU A 108 -2.87 5.42 10.77
C GLU A 108 -2.46 5.65 12.23
N ALA A 109 -1.36 5.03 12.66
CA ALA A 109 -0.83 5.19 14.00
C ALA A 109 -0.47 6.66 14.29
N LEU A 110 0.25 7.32 13.38
CA LEU A 110 0.58 8.75 13.50
C LEU A 110 -0.69 9.61 13.60
N ALA A 111 -1.67 9.39 12.72
CA ALA A 111 -2.92 10.15 12.73
C ALA A 111 -3.70 9.94 14.04
N HIS A 112 -3.66 8.75 14.63
CA HIS A 112 -4.27 8.49 15.93
C HIS A 112 -3.49 9.20 17.06
N GLU A 113 -2.17 9.07 17.09
CA GLU A 113 -1.30 9.71 18.08
C GLU A 113 -1.52 11.23 18.12
N LEU A 114 -1.51 11.88 16.95
CA LEU A 114 -1.67 13.33 16.84
C LEU A 114 -3.08 13.80 17.22
N ARG A 115 -4.12 13.00 16.95
CA ARG A 115 -5.50 13.33 17.36
C ARG A 115 -5.71 13.32 18.88
N LEU A 116 -4.89 12.59 19.63
CA LEU A 116 -4.96 12.55 21.09
C LEU A 116 -4.29 13.77 21.75
N GLN A 117 -3.55 14.58 20.99
CA GLN A 117 -2.88 15.77 21.49
C GLN A 117 -3.91 16.91 21.67
N PRO A 118 -3.91 17.63 22.81
CA PRO A 118 -4.88 18.70 23.08
C PRO A 118 -4.85 19.88 22.09
N ARG A 119 -3.70 20.09 21.44
CA ARG A 119 -3.46 21.12 20.43
C ARG A 119 -2.69 20.50 19.28
N ASN A 120 -3.41 20.05 18.25
CA ASN A 120 -2.83 19.49 17.05
C ASN A 120 -3.25 20.29 15.82
N GLN A 121 -2.27 20.92 15.19
CA GLN A 121 -2.38 21.65 13.92
C GLN A 121 -1.82 20.85 12.74
N VAL A 122 -1.38 19.60 12.99
CA VAL A 122 -0.84 18.70 11.96
C VAL A 122 -1.94 17.77 11.46
N SER A 123 -2.41 17.95 10.22
CA SER A 123 -3.25 16.96 9.54
C SER A 123 -2.39 15.83 8.97
N VAL A 124 -2.96 14.63 8.87
CA VAL A 124 -2.28 13.45 8.34
C VAL A 124 -3.12 12.86 7.22
N HIS A 125 -2.48 12.51 6.11
CA HIS A 125 -3.11 11.91 4.94
C HIS A 125 -2.28 10.74 4.44
N CYS A 126 -2.95 9.65 4.07
CA CYS A 126 -2.36 8.48 3.43
C CYS A 126 -2.82 8.44 1.97
N LEU A 127 -1.87 8.63 1.05
CA LEU A 127 -2.11 8.60 -0.39
C LEU A 127 -1.97 7.17 -0.91
N PHE A 128 -2.97 6.71 -1.67
CA PHE A 128 -2.97 5.43 -2.39
C PHE A 128 -3.06 5.66 -3.90
N PRO A 129 -1.92 5.85 -4.58
CA PRO A 129 -1.90 5.86 -6.04
C PRO A 129 -2.08 4.44 -6.58
N ALA A 130 -2.81 4.32 -7.69
CA ALA A 130 -2.76 3.15 -8.57
C ALA A 130 -1.70 3.36 -9.66
N GLY A 131 -2.06 3.23 -10.94
CA GLY A 131 -1.14 3.52 -12.04
C GLY A 131 -0.91 5.01 -12.24
N VAL A 132 0.34 5.46 -12.11
CA VAL A 132 0.75 6.85 -12.40
C VAL A 132 1.94 6.84 -13.37
N LYS A 133 1.84 7.65 -14.43
CA LYS A 133 2.83 7.79 -15.51
C LYS A 133 4.07 8.53 -15.01
N THR A 134 4.94 7.80 -14.34
CA THR A 134 6.21 8.31 -13.77
C THR A 134 7.39 7.45 -14.20
N ASN A 135 8.60 7.92 -13.91
CA ASN A 135 9.82 7.12 -14.04
C ASN A 135 10.03 6.12 -12.88
N PHE A 136 9.01 5.84 -12.04
CA PHE A 136 9.16 5.06 -10.81
C PHE A 136 9.81 3.70 -11.02
N LEU A 137 9.36 2.90 -11.99
CA LEU A 137 9.90 1.56 -12.23
C LEU A 137 11.37 1.63 -12.71
N ARG A 138 11.65 2.53 -13.65
CA ARG A 138 13.02 2.76 -14.16
C ARG A 138 13.96 3.26 -13.06
N ASN A 139 13.51 4.17 -12.21
CA ASN A 139 14.32 4.70 -11.11
C ASN A 139 14.52 3.66 -10.00
N SER A 140 13.49 2.86 -9.71
CA SER A 140 13.59 1.78 -8.73
C SER A 140 14.61 0.74 -9.16
N GLU A 141 14.62 0.42 -10.45
CA GLU A 141 15.62 -0.45 -11.05
C GLU A 141 17.03 0.12 -10.89
N ALA A 142 17.25 1.35 -11.35
CA ALA A 142 18.55 2.01 -11.22
C ALA A 142 19.05 2.06 -9.75
N ALA A 143 18.15 2.31 -8.80
CA ALA A 143 18.46 2.35 -7.37
C ALA A 143 18.79 0.95 -6.79
N MET A 144 18.07 -0.09 -7.21
CA MET A 144 18.34 -1.48 -6.77
C MET A 144 19.72 -1.97 -7.22
N PHE A 145 20.24 -1.44 -8.33
CA PHE A 145 21.54 -1.84 -8.89
C PHE A 145 22.69 -0.89 -8.56
N GLN A 146 22.48 0.13 -7.73
CA GLN A 146 23.60 0.95 -7.27
C GLN A 146 24.60 0.08 -6.48
N GLY A 147 25.76 -0.17 -7.08
CA GLY A 147 26.82 -1.00 -6.49
C GLY A 147 26.68 -2.50 -6.72
N VAL A 148 25.74 -2.94 -7.58
CA VAL A 148 25.62 -4.35 -8.02
C VAL A 148 26.25 -4.49 -9.40
N ASP A 149 27.02 -5.56 -9.61
CA ASP A 149 27.74 -5.84 -10.86
C ASP A 149 26.76 -5.91 -12.07
N GLU A 150 27.20 -5.46 -13.25
CA GLU A 150 26.40 -5.40 -14.50
C GLU A 150 26.20 -6.79 -15.13
N GLY A 151 25.91 -7.79 -14.31
CA GLY A 151 25.85 -9.19 -14.68
C GLY A 151 24.49 -9.67 -15.19
N PRO A 152 24.35 -11.00 -15.41
CA PRO A 152 23.14 -11.62 -15.95
C PRO A 152 21.88 -11.43 -15.09
N GLU A 153 22.02 -11.05 -13.82
CA GLU A 153 20.89 -10.77 -12.94
C GLU A 153 20.18 -9.44 -13.30
N ARG A 154 20.94 -8.42 -13.71
CA ARG A 154 20.38 -7.15 -14.19
C ARG A 154 19.55 -7.36 -15.44
N ALA A 155 20.09 -8.08 -16.42
CA ALA A 155 19.39 -8.39 -17.67
C ALA A 155 18.09 -9.20 -17.44
N ARG A 156 18.08 -10.19 -16.54
CA ARG A 156 16.85 -10.94 -16.18
C ARG A 156 15.79 -10.04 -15.55
N ARG A 157 16.20 -9.08 -14.72
CA ARG A 157 15.28 -8.14 -14.05
C ARG A 157 14.72 -7.11 -15.03
N GLU A 158 15.55 -6.54 -15.91
CA GLU A 158 15.13 -5.67 -17.02
C GLU A 158 14.10 -6.38 -17.92
N GLU A 159 14.38 -7.64 -18.28
CA GLU A 159 13.48 -8.49 -19.05
C GLU A 159 12.15 -8.74 -18.30
N GLY A 160 12.21 -8.94 -16.98
CA GLY A 160 11.03 -9.07 -16.12
C GLY A 160 10.14 -7.82 -16.10
N ILE A 161 10.74 -6.62 -16.08
CA ILE A 161 10.00 -5.34 -16.19
C ILE A 161 9.37 -5.22 -17.58
N ALA A 162 10.14 -5.48 -18.64
CA ALA A 162 9.65 -5.42 -20.01
C ALA A 162 8.48 -6.38 -20.25
N LYS A 163 8.50 -7.55 -19.61
CA LYS A 163 7.42 -8.55 -19.65
C LYS A 163 6.27 -8.26 -18.67
N SER A 164 6.39 -7.27 -17.79
CA SER A 164 5.36 -6.91 -16.83
C SER A 164 4.11 -6.40 -17.53
N ARG A 165 2.96 -7.05 -17.28
CA ARG A 165 1.66 -6.61 -17.82
C ARG A 165 1.22 -5.25 -17.26
N ASN A 166 1.78 -4.83 -16.12
CA ASN A 166 1.44 -3.57 -15.47
C ASN A 166 2.05 -2.36 -16.21
N VAL A 167 3.23 -2.50 -16.83
CA VAL A 167 3.94 -1.37 -17.48
C VAL A 167 3.12 -0.79 -18.65
N PRO A 168 2.63 -1.59 -19.61
CA PRO A 168 1.78 -1.07 -20.68
C PRO A 168 0.44 -0.50 -20.17
N LEU A 169 -0.13 -1.09 -19.12
CA LEU A 169 -1.38 -0.62 -18.53
C LEU A 169 -1.22 0.77 -17.92
N ILE A 170 -0.21 0.98 -17.07
CA ILE A 170 0.10 2.29 -16.48
C ILE A 170 0.38 3.32 -17.56
N THR A 171 1.18 2.95 -18.57
CA THR A 171 1.54 3.85 -19.68
C THR A 171 0.31 4.32 -20.46
N ARG A 172 -0.68 3.45 -20.66
CA ARG A 172 -1.89 3.78 -21.44
C ARG A 172 -2.99 4.45 -20.60
N LYS A 173 -3.25 3.92 -19.40
CA LYS A 173 -4.45 4.24 -18.61
C LYS A 173 -4.17 4.92 -17.29
N GLY A 174 -2.91 4.93 -16.83
CA GLY A 174 -2.55 5.58 -15.58
C GLY A 174 -2.75 7.09 -15.60
N LEU A 175 -2.92 7.66 -14.42
CA LEU A 175 -2.96 9.10 -14.19
C LEU A 175 -1.62 9.73 -14.58
N THR A 176 -1.66 10.97 -15.03
CA THR A 176 -0.51 11.85 -15.08
C THR A 176 -0.13 12.32 -13.67
N PRO A 177 1.12 12.80 -13.46
CA PRO A 177 1.50 13.43 -12.20
C PRO A 177 0.60 14.60 -11.80
N ASP A 178 0.18 15.43 -12.76
CA ASP A 178 -0.66 16.59 -12.49
C ASP A 178 -2.07 16.18 -12.04
N GLU A 179 -2.67 15.16 -12.68
CA GLU A 179 -3.94 14.60 -12.25
C GLU A 179 -3.84 14.00 -10.84
N LEU A 180 -2.75 13.30 -10.52
CA LEU A 180 -2.51 12.79 -9.17
C LEU A 180 -2.44 13.92 -8.14
N VAL A 181 -1.70 14.99 -8.46
CA VAL A 181 -1.57 16.17 -7.57
C VAL A 181 -2.93 16.83 -7.35
N GLN A 182 -3.77 16.93 -8.39
CA GLN A 182 -5.11 17.48 -8.25
C GLN A 182 -5.97 16.64 -7.28
N VAL A 183 -5.97 15.31 -7.44
CA VAL A 183 -6.68 14.39 -6.53
C VAL A 183 -6.15 14.52 -5.09
N LEU A 184 -4.83 14.64 -4.95
CA LEU A 184 -4.19 14.85 -3.64
C LEU A 184 -4.62 16.16 -2.99
N TYR A 185 -4.57 17.26 -3.74
CA TYR A 185 -4.95 18.58 -3.27
C TYR A 185 -6.41 18.61 -2.83
N ASP A 186 -7.33 18.11 -3.67
CA ASP A 186 -8.76 18.08 -3.35
C ASP A 186 -9.03 17.20 -2.12
N GLY A 187 -8.36 16.04 -2.03
CA GLY A 187 -8.45 15.16 -0.87
C GLY A 187 -7.97 15.81 0.43
N MET A 188 -6.85 16.53 0.39
CA MET A 188 -6.32 17.26 1.54
C MET A 188 -7.24 18.41 1.95
N LYS A 189 -7.75 19.17 0.98
CA LYS A 189 -8.69 20.28 1.19
C LYS A 189 -9.99 19.84 1.85
N GLU A 190 -10.48 18.65 1.50
CA GLU A 190 -11.65 18.03 2.13
C GLU A 190 -11.35 17.34 3.48
N GLY A 191 -10.09 17.33 3.94
CA GLY A 191 -9.69 16.69 5.18
C GLY A 191 -9.71 15.16 5.14
N LYS A 192 -9.64 14.54 3.95
CA LYS A 192 -9.69 13.08 3.81
C LYS A 192 -8.41 12.44 4.33
N PHE A 193 -8.53 11.54 5.29
CA PHE A 193 -7.38 10.73 5.73
C PHE A 193 -6.88 9.80 4.61
N TYR A 194 -7.77 8.99 4.03
CA TYR A 194 -7.44 8.14 2.89
C TYR A 194 -7.70 8.88 1.58
N ILE A 195 -6.63 9.23 0.88
CA ILE A 195 -6.69 9.87 -0.42
C ILE A 195 -6.39 8.83 -1.48
N ARG A 196 -7.34 8.60 -2.38
CA ARG A 196 -7.37 7.41 -3.20
C ARG A 196 -7.38 7.85 -4.67
N ALA A 197 -6.29 7.61 -5.37
CA ALA A 197 -6.04 8.16 -6.70
C ALA A 197 -6.00 7.04 -7.75
N TYR A 198 -7.10 6.91 -8.50
CA TYR A 198 -7.35 5.82 -9.43
C TYR A 198 -7.38 6.26 -10.88
N ASP A 199 -7.02 5.33 -11.76
CA ASP A 199 -7.50 5.34 -13.12
C ASP A 199 -8.93 4.76 -13.18
N HIS A 200 -9.58 4.88 -14.34
CA HIS A 200 -10.98 4.48 -14.52
C HIS A 200 -11.26 2.96 -14.40
N GLU A 201 -10.25 2.10 -14.19
CA GLU A 201 -10.42 0.63 -14.20
C GLU A 201 -10.28 -0.03 -12.81
N ASN A 202 -9.65 0.63 -11.85
CA ASN A 202 -9.42 0.08 -10.51
C ASN A 202 -10.63 0.35 -9.59
N ASN A 203 -11.68 -0.48 -9.70
CA ASN A 203 -12.90 -0.28 -8.92
C ASN A 203 -12.77 -0.81 -7.47
N PHE A 204 -13.14 0.03 -6.49
CA PHE A 204 -12.93 -0.24 -5.05
C PHE A 204 -13.86 -1.31 -4.48
N ASP A 205 -14.99 -1.58 -5.12
CA ASP A 205 -15.94 -2.60 -4.67
C ASP A 205 -15.27 -3.98 -4.60
N VAL A 206 -14.39 -4.26 -5.56
CA VAL A 206 -13.60 -5.50 -5.61
C VAL A 206 -12.53 -5.53 -4.51
N LEU A 207 -11.89 -4.39 -4.22
CA LEU A 207 -10.90 -4.28 -3.16
C LEU A 207 -11.54 -4.42 -1.76
N GLY A 208 -12.71 -3.81 -1.54
CA GLY A 208 -13.48 -3.97 -0.32
C GLY A 208 -13.84 -5.44 -0.06
N ALA A 209 -14.28 -6.16 -1.08
CA ALA A 209 -14.55 -7.60 -0.99
C ALA A 209 -13.30 -8.41 -0.60
N VAL A 210 -12.15 -8.10 -1.19
CA VAL A 210 -10.88 -8.80 -0.90
C VAL A 210 -10.38 -8.54 0.52
N ILE A 211 -10.44 -7.29 0.98
CA ILE A 211 -10.08 -6.94 2.36
C ILE A 211 -11.03 -7.64 3.34
N MET A 212 -12.33 -7.63 3.07
CA MET A 212 -13.31 -8.34 3.89
C MET A 212 -13.11 -9.84 3.85
N GLU A 213 -12.72 -10.42 2.71
CA GLU A 213 -12.33 -11.83 2.61
C GLU A 213 -11.14 -12.14 3.53
N ARG A 214 -10.09 -11.30 3.57
CA ARG A 214 -8.97 -11.51 4.51
C ARG A 214 -9.41 -11.57 5.97
N VAL A 215 -10.35 -10.71 6.35
CA VAL A 215 -10.77 -10.54 7.75
C VAL A 215 -11.78 -11.60 8.16
N LEU A 216 -12.68 -11.99 7.26
CA LEU A 216 -13.80 -12.87 7.55
C LEU A 216 -13.53 -14.34 7.18
N SER A 217 -12.57 -14.61 6.29
CA SER A 217 -12.24 -15.97 5.87
C SER A 217 -11.25 -16.64 6.81
N VAL A 218 -11.51 -17.91 7.13
CA VAL A 218 -10.54 -18.81 7.80
C VAL A 218 -9.56 -19.46 6.82
N ARG A 219 -9.65 -19.13 5.53
CA ARG A 219 -8.77 -19.63 4.45
C ARG A 219 -7.94 -18.48 3.87
N PRO A 220 -6.76 -18.78 3.29
CA PRO A 220 -5.99 -17.77 2.57
C PRO A 220 -6.85 -17.07 1.52
N PRO A 221 -6.73 -15.75 1.37
CA PRO A 221 -7.60 -14.97 0.50
C PRO A 221 -7.30 -15.31 -0.97
N SER A 222 -8.36 -15.36 -1.79
CA SER A 222 -8.24 -15.66 -3.21
C SER A 222 -7.47 -14.57 -3.98
N ALA A 223 -6.87 -14.94 -5.13
CA ALA A 223 -6.26 -13.95 -6.02
C ALA A 223 -7.35 -13.03 -6.58
N VAL A 224 -7.10 -11.72 -6.66
CA VAL A 224 -8.05 -10.77 -7.23
C VAL A 224 -8.23 -11.09 -8.72
N SER A 225 -9.35 -11.71 -9.10
CA SER A 225 -9.70 -11.91 -10.51
C SER A 225 -10.35 -10.64 -11.04
N SER A 226 -9.85 -10.10 -12.15
CA SER A 226 -10.36 -8.87 -12.77
C SER A 226 -11.62 -9.11 -13.60
N ARG A 227 -12.42 -10.14 -13.31
CA ARG A 227 -13.64 -10.46 -14.06
C ARG A 227 -14.78 -10.76 -13.09
N PRO A 228 -15.98 -10.16 -13.29
CA PRO A 228 -17.17 -10.72 -12.68
C PRO A 228 -17.37 -12.10 -13.31
N GLU A 229 -17.22 -13.15 -12.50
CA GLU A 229 -17.57 -14.51 -12.94
C GLU A 229 -19.07 -14.55 -13.18
N THR A 230 -19.47 -14.63 -14.45
CA THR A 230 -20.79 -15.14 -14.81
C THR A 230 -20.83 -16.58 -14.38
N SER A 231 -21.67 -16.88 -13.38
CA SER A 231 -21.87 -18.21 -12.85
C SER A 231 -22.23 -19.19 -13.97
N SER A 232 -21.33 -20.13 -14.27
CA SER A 232 -21.68 -21.38 -14.92
C SER A 232 -21.13 -22.53 -14.08
N SER A 233 -22.04 -23.24 -13.45
CA SER A 233 -21.79 -24.44 -12.66
C SER A 233 -21.17 -25.54 -13.52
N SER A 234 -19.99 -26.02 -13.15
CA SER A 234 -19.56 -27.39 -13.46
C SER A 234 -18.64 -27.89 -12.34
N GLY A 235 -19.11 -28.92 -11.63
CA GLY A 235 -18.46 -29.42 -10.44
C GLY A 235 -17.14 -30.15 -10.71
N SER A 236 -16.20 -29.98 -9.79
CA SER A 236 -15.10 -30.91 -9.57
C SER A 236 -14.95 -31.16 -8.07
N ARG A 237 -14.98 -32.44 -7.69
CA ARG A 237 -15.01 -32.94 -6.32
C ARG A 237 -13.68 -32.68 -5.59
N SER A 238 -13.76 -32.30 -4.33
CA SER A 238 -12.64 -32.28 -3.38
C SER A 238 -12.39 -33.69 -2.80
N PRO A 239 -11.13 -34.11 -2.54
CA PRO A 239 -10.82 -35.45 -2.01
C PRO A 239 -11.11 -35.66 -0.51
N TRP A 240 -11.55 -34.63 0.22
CA TRP A 240 -11.67 -34.70 1.68
C TRP A 240 -13.12 -34.59 2.11
N SER A 241 -13.85 -35.71 2.00
CA SER A 241 -15.13 -35.90 2.69
C SER A 241 -14.91 -36.60 4.03
N THR A 242 -15.04 -35.87 5.13
CA THR A 242 -15.24 -36.48 6.45
C THR A 242 -16.54 -35.99 7.06
N ARG A 243 -17.36 -36.98 7.41
CA ARG A 243 -18.78 -36.92 7.78
C ARG A 243 -18.98 -36.18 9.09
N SER A 244 -20.00 -35.32 9.12
CA SER A 244 -20.63 -34.85 10.35
C SER A 244 -21.32 -36.01 11.07
N ALA A 245 -20.99 -36.21 12.34
CA ALA A 245 -21.80 -36.98 13.27
C ALA A 245 -22.43 -36.00 14.27
N LEU A 246 -23.68 -35.61 14.02
CA LEU A 246 -24.56 -35.06 15.05
C LEU A 246 -25.00 -36.20 15.97
N ALA A 247 -24.70 -36.08 17.25
CA ALA A 247 -25.34 -36.85 18.31
C ALA A 247 -25.59 -35.94 19.52
N ALA A 248 -26.79 -35.34 19.55
CA ALA A 248 -27.41 -34.90 20.80
C ALA A 248 -28.91 -35.17 20.67
N LYS A 249 -29.37 -36.18 21.39
CA LYS A 249 -30.76 -36.64 21.46
C LYS A 249 -31.22 -36.51 22.92
N ARG A 250 -32.50 -36.13 23.08
CA ARG A 250 -33.34 -36.10 24.29
C ARG A 250 -33.31 -34.73 25.01
N GLN A 251 -34.44 -34.10 25.32
CA GLN A 251 -35.70 -34.68 25.81
C GLN A 251 -36.95 -34.00 25.22
N HIS A 252 -37.99 -34.81 24.97
CA HIS A 252 -39.39 -34.39 24.90
C HIS A 252 -40.16 -35.16 25.98
N HIS A 253 -40.98 -34.45 26.76
CA HIS A 253 -42.31 -34.79 27.30
C HIS A 253 -42.63 -33.80 28.44
N HIS A 254 -43.86 -33.44 28.79
CA HIS A 254 -45.14 -33.15 28.14
C HIS A 254 -46.03 -32.59 29.28
N HIS A 255 -47.00 -31.71 28.98
CA HIS A 255 -48.17 -31.33 29.83
C HIS A 255 -47.90 -30.44 31.07
N SER A 256 -48.79 -29.57 31.58
CA SER A 256 -50.14 -29.09 31.25
C SER A 256 -50.53 -28.05 32.33
N LYS A 257 -51.23 -26.98 31.93
CA LYS A 257 -52.20 -26.15 32.69
C LYS A 257 -51.75 -25.22 33.84
N LEU A 258 -52.44 -24.07 33.81
CA LEU A 258 -52.57 -22.91 34.73
C LEU A 258 -51.48 -21.85 34.63
#